data_AF-A0A4R1J865-F1
#
_entry.id   AF-A0A4R1J865-F1
#
_cell.length_a   1.000
_cell.length_b   1.000
_cell.length_c   1.000
_cell.angle_alpha   90.00
_cell.angle_beta   90.00
_cell.angle_gamma   90.00
#
_symmetry.space_group_name_H-M   'P 1'
#
loop_
_entity.id
_entity.type
_entity.pdbx_description
1 polymer ?
#
loop_
_entity_poly.entity_id
_entity_poly.type
_entity_poly.pdbx_seq_one_letter_code
_entity_poly.pdbx_strand_id
1 'polypeptide(L)'
;MDIQNLIPLINTVMLLVIFFYQKNKNKILVDRIAQQEKILSETKGIILHQSTAIDSQSKVVDTAIKYSESFSVEKLEMLIRKEISLEQKEEQGKIKNALESKVRAKDERIEKLELASQKVMDIASRTISDLLFPTMGALVKVLIILPDELKNKILNDIDDGSAKEMLVSILTDVEKQMAEKISNKTNKLTK
;
A
#
# COMPACT_ATOMS: atom_id res chain seq x y z
N MET A 1 -12.75 77.50 -98.54
CA MET A 1 -11.92 76.34 -98.18
C MET A 1 -12.32 75.25 -99.15
N ASP A 2 -11.49 74.95 -100.14
CA ASP A 2 -11.87 74.10 -101.26
C ASP A 2 -12.18 72.68 -100.79
N ILE A 3 -13.25 72.10 -101.33
CA ILE A 3 -13.74 70.74 -101.05
C ILE A 3 -12.61 69.70 -101.19
N GLN A 4 -11.59 69.99 -102.01
CA GLN A 4 -10.38 69.19 -102.18
C GLN A 4 -9.54 69.03 -100.90
N ASN A 5 -9.54 70.01 -99.99
CA ASN A 5 -8.84 69.94 -98.70
C ASN A 5 -9.69 69.29 -97.59
N LEU A 6 -10.98 69.08 -97.81
CA LEU A 6 -11.90 68.48 -96.83
C LEU A 6 -11.77 66.94 -96.80
N ILE A 7 -11.55 66.32 -97.97
CA ILE A 7 -11.44 64.86 -98.12
C ILE A 7 -10.24 64.29 -97.33
N PRO A 8 -9.01 64.86 -97.40
CA PRO A 8 -7.88 64.41 -96.59
C PRO A 8 -8.12 64.59 -95.08
N LEU A 9 -8.79 65.67 -94.67
CA LEU A 9 -9.12 65.94 -93.28
C LEU A 9 -10.08 64.87 -92.72
N ILE A 10 -11.16 64.57 -93.45
CA ILE A 10 -12.13 63.53 -93.09
C ILE A 10 -11.44 62.16 -92.99
N ASN A 11 -10.57 61.82 -93.95
CA ASN A 11 -9.86 60.55 -93.95
C ASN A 11 -8.92 60.43 -92.73
N THR A 12 -8.27 61.53 -92.33
CA THR A 12 -7.41 61.58 -91.13
C THR A 12 -8.23 61.40 -89.86
N VAL A 13 -9.40 62.03 -89.75
CA VAL A 13 -10.32 61.85 -88.61
C VAL A 13 -10.83 60.41 -88.54
N MET A 14 -11.19 59.80 -89.68
CA MET A 14 -11.60 58.39 -89.74
C MET A 14 -10.49 57.44 -89.28
N LEU A 15 -9.25 57.66 -89.75
CA LEU A 15 -8.09 56.87 -89.32
C LEU A 15 -7.82 57.02 -87.82
N LEU A 16 -7.96 58.23 -87.26
CA LEU A 16 -7.86 58.45 -85.82
C LEU A 16 -8.92 57.67 -85.05
N VAL A 17 -10.18 57.68 -85.49
CA VAL A 17 -11.26 56.93 -84.85
C VAL A 17 -10.99 55.42 -84.89
N ILE A 18 -10.58 54.90 -86.06
CA ILE A 18 -10.21 53.48 -86.22
C ILE A 18 -9.03 53.14 -85.30
N PHE A 19 -8.00 53.99 -85.23
CA PHE A 19 -6.85 53.80 -84.38
C PHE A 19 -7.23 53.77 -82.90
N PHE A 20 -8.05 54.71 -82.43
CA PHE A 20 -8.54 54.72 -81.04
C PHE A 20 -9.41 53.51 -80.72
N TYR A 21 -10.28 53.10 -81.67
CA TYR A 21 -11.10 51.90 -81.52
C TYR A 21 -10.23 50.64 -81.40
N GLN A 22 -9.24 50.46 -82.28
CA GLN A 22 -8.30 49.34 -82.20
C GLN A 22 -7.47 49.38 -80.91
N LYS A 23 -6.99 50.56 -80.51
CA LYS A 23 -6.23 50.75 -79.27
C LYS A 23 -7.05 50.36 -78.04
N ASN A 24 -8.32 50.79 -77.95
CA ASN A 24 -9.21 50.41 -76.85
C ASN A 24 -9.55 48.92 -76.87
N LYS A 25 -9.83 48.35 -78.05
CA LYS A 25 -10.09 46.91 -78.18
C LYS A 25 -8.89 46.07 -77.73
N ASN A 26 -7.68 46.45 -78.14
CA ASN A 26 -6.44 45.77 -77.72
C ASN A 26 -6.21 45.91 -76.21
N LYS A 27 -6.48 47.08 -75.63
CA LYS A 27 -6.41 47.28 -74.18
C LYS A 27 -7.36 46.34 -73.43
N ILE A 28 -8.62 46.25 -73.86
CA ILE A 28 -9.63 45.36 -73.24
C ILE A 28 -9.20 43.88 -73.36
N LEU A 29 -8.62 43.49 -74.50
CA LEU A 29 -8.11 42.13 -74.69
C LEU A 29 -6.94 41.83 -73.76
N VAL A 30 -5.99 42.75 -73.61
CA VAL A 30 -4.87 42.61 -72.69
C VAL A 30 -5.36 42.53 -71.24
N ASP A 31 -6.32 43.38 -70.84
CA ASP A 31 -6.90 43.35 -69.50
C ASP A 31 -7.61 42.01 -69.21
N ARG A 32 -8.33 41.44 -70.20
CA ARG A 32 -8.94 40.10 -70.06
C ARG A 32 -7.89 39.00 -69.97
N ILE A 33 -6.83 39.06 -70.76
CA ILE A 33 -5.74 38.07 -70.70
C ILE A 33 -5.08 38.11 -69.32
N ALA A 34 -4.80 39.30 -68.79
CA ALA A 34 -4.24 39.47 -67.45
C ALA A 34 -5.18 38.93 -66.35
N GLN A 35 -6.50 39.16 -66.47
CA GLN A 35 -7.48 38.58 -65.56
C GLN A 35 -7.54 37.06 -65.64
N GLN A 36 -7.51 36.49 -66.85
CA GLN A 36 -7.48 35.05 -67.05
C GLN A 36 -6.22 34.44 -66.46
N GLU A 37 -5.05 35.05 -66.68
CA GLU A 37 -3.78 34.61 -66.12
C GLU A 37 -3.80 34.64 -64.58
N LYS A 38 -4.36 35.69 -63.99
CA LYS A 38 -4.56 35.78 -62.54
C LYS A 38 -5.41 34.62 -62.02
N ILE A 39 -6.59 34.39 -62.59
CA ILE A 39 -7.49 33.30 -62.19
C ILE A 39 -6.81 31.94 -62.34
N LEU A 40 -6.04 31.75 -63.40
CA LEU A 40 -5.33 30.49 -63.67
C LEU A 40 -4.20 30.28 -62.65
N SER A 41 -3.51 31.34 -62.24
CA SER A 41 -2.50 31.30 -61.17
C SER A 41 -3.11 30.96 -59.80
N GLU A 42 -4.25 31.58 -59.46
CA GLU A 42 -4.96 31.32 -58.20
C GLU A 42 -5.50 29.89 -58.17
N THR A 43 -6.05 29.41 -59.29
CA THR A 43 -6.53 28.03 -59.43
C THR A 43 -5.40 27.01 -59.29
N LYS A 44 -4.23 27.28 -59.89
CA LYS A 44 -3.03 26.44 -59.70
C LYS A 44 -2.60 26.40 -58.22
N GLY A 45 -2.65 27.53 -57.52
CA GLY A 45 -2.38 27.60 -56.09
C GLY A 45 -3.35 26.74 -55.27
N ILE A 46 -4.66 26.83 -55.55
CA ILE A 46 -5.69 26.01 -54.89
C ILE A 46 -5.45 24.53 -55.13
N ILE A 47 -5.15 24.11 -56.36
CA ILE A 47 -4.86 22.71 -56.69
C ILE A 47 -3.62 22.22 -55.93
N LEU A 48 -2.58 23.04 -55.83
CA LEU A 48 -1.36 22.69 -55.08
C LEU A 48 -1.65 22.51 -53.58
N HIS A 49 -2.45 23.42 -53.00
CA HIS A 49 -2.89 23.31 -51.61
C HIS A 49 -3.75 22.08 -51.36
N GLN A 50 -4.69 21.77 -52.26
CA GLN A 50 -5.52 20.57 -52.18
C GLN A 50 -4.67 19.30 -52.30
N SER A 51 -3.71 19.25 -53.21
CA SER A 51 -2.78 18.13 -53.35
C SER A 51 -1.96 17.90 -52.07
N THR A 52 -1.45 18.98 -51.46
CA THR A 52 -0.72 18.90 -50.19
C THR A 52 -1.61 18.44 -49.04
N ALA A 53 -2.86 18.91 -49.00
CA ALA A 53 -3.84 18.48 -48.00
C ALA A 53 -4.16 16.99 -48.16
N ILE A 54 -4.36 16.50 -49.39
CA ILE A 54 -4.61 15.08 -49.67
C ILE A 54 -3.41 14.23 -49.24
N ASP A 55 -2.18 14.63 -49.56
CA ASP A 55 -0.97 13.91 -49.13
C ASP A 55 -0.83 13.88 -47.60
N SER A 56 -1.15 14.99 -46.93
CA SER A 56 -1.15 15.05 -45.47
C SER A 56 -2.20 14.11 -44.85
N GLN A 57 -3.40 14.04 -45.44
CA GLN A 57 -4.47 13.15 -44.99
C GLN A 57 -4.11 11.68 -45.23
N SER A 58 -3.51 11.37 -46.38
CA SER A 58 -3.02 10.02 -46.69
C SER A 58 -2.03 9.55 -45.63
N LYS A 59 -1.08 10.39 -45.22
CA LYS A 59 -0.11 10.07 -44.16
C LYS A 59 -0.77 9.81 -42.80
N VAL A 60 -1.79 10.59 -42.45
CA VAL A 60 -2.54 10.38 -41.20
C VAL A 60 -3.28 9.04 -41.23
N VAL A 61 -3.92 8.71 -42.34
CA VAL A 61 -4.62 7.43 -42.54
C VAL A 61 -3.64 6.26 -42.49
N ASP A 62 -2.51 6.33 -43.20
CA ASP A 62 -1.48 5.29 -43.17
C ASP A 62 -0.92 5.07 -41.77
N THR A 63 -0.73 6.16 -41.02
CA THR A 63 -0.28 6.09 -39.63
C THR A 63 -1.32 5.40 -38.75
N ALA A 64 -2.60 5.74 -38.90
CA ALA A 64 -3.69 5.09 -38.17
C ALA A 64 -3.82 3.61 -38.53
N ILE A 65 -3.70 3.24 -39.80
CA ILE A 65 -3.69 1.84 -40.26
C ILE A 65 -2.50 1.10 -39.65
N LYS A 66 -1.28 1.65 -39.72
CA LYS A 66 -0.10 1.03 -39.09
C LYS A 66 -0.26 0.85 -37.59
N TYR A 67 -0.85 1.81 -36.88
CA TYR A 67 -1.15 1.65 -35.46
C TYR A 67 -2.19 0.56 -35.23
N SER A 68 -3.23 0.48 -36.07
CA SER A 68 -4.24 -0.58 -36.00
C SER A 68 -3.66 -1.97 -36.29
N GLU A 69 -2.76 -2.10 -37.25
CA GLU A 69 -2.10 -3.37 -37.62
C GLU A 69 -1.07 -3.79 -36.57
N SER A 70 -0.36 -2.83 -35.97
CA SER A 70 0.63 -3.10 -34.91
C SER A 70 0.00 -3.27 -33.52
N PHE A 71 -1.28 -2.94 -33.39
CA PHE A 71 -2.08 -3.18 -32.19
C PHE A 71 -2.37 -4.67 -32.05
N SER A 72 -1.51 -5.38 -31.31
CA SER A 72 -1.79 -6.77 -30.96
C SER A 72 -2.53 -6.86 -29.64
N VAL A 73 -3.69 -7.53 -29.67
CA VAL A 73 -4.48 -7.83 -28.47
C VAL A 73 -3.63 -8.55 -27.42
N GLU A 74 -2.71 -9.40 -27.87
CA GLU A 74 -1.74 -10.10 -27.00
C GLU A 74 -0.82 -9.16 -26.21
N LYS A 75 -0.34 -8.05 -26.80
CA LYS A 75 0.48 -7.07 -26.06
C LYS A 75 -0.35 -6.35 -25.01
N LEU A 76 -1.59 -6.00 -25.34
CA LEU A 76 -2.50 -5.36 -24.41
C LEU A 76 -2.84 -6.31 -23.26
N GLU A 77 -3.15 -7.56 -23.56
CA GLU A 77 -3.40 -8.61 -22.57
C GLU A 77 -2.17 -8.84 -21.68
N MET A 78 -0.97 -8.86 -22.26
CA MET A 78 0.28 -8.99 -21.51
C MET A 78 0.52 -7.81 -20.57
N LEU A 79 0.25 -6.58 -21.02
CA LEU A 79 0.33 -5.39 -20.17
C LEU A 79 -0.70 -5.44 -19.04
N ILE A 80 -1.95 -5.81 -19.33
CA ILE A 80 -3.01 -5.96 -18.33
C ILE A 80 -2.63 -7.03 -17.31
N ARG A 81 -2.19 -8.21 -17.76
CA ARG A 81 -1.72 -9.30 -16.88
C ARG A 81 -0.55 -8.85 -16.00
N LYS A 82 0.39 -8.10 -16.55
CA LYS A 82 1.53 -7.55 -15.80
C LYS A 82 1.06 -6.56 -14.73
N GLU A 83 0.16 -5.64 -15.08
CA GLU A 83 -0.38 -4.66 -14.14
C GLU A 83 -1.13 -5.35 -13.00
N ILE A 84 -2.04 -6.27 -13.31
CA ILE A 84 -2.76 -7.09 -12.32
C ILE A 84 -1.78 -7.84 -11.41
N SER A 85 -0.71 -8.42 -11.98
CA SER A 85 0.29 -9.15 -11.20
C SER A 85 1.10 -8.25 -10.25
N LEU A 86 1.32 -6.99 -10.64
CA LEU A 86 2.03 -6.01 -9.81
C LEU A 86 1.13 -5.56 -8.66
N GLU A 87 -0.13 -5.24 -8.96
CA GLU A 87 -1.13 -4.85 -7.96
C GLU A 87 -1.33 -5.94 -6.91
N GLN A 88 -1.50 -7.20 -7.35
CA GLN A 88 -1.60 -8.35 -6.45
C GLN A 88 -0.36 -8.51 -5.56
N LYS A 89 0.84 -8.33 -6.10
CA LYS A 89 2.08 -8.40 -5.30
C LYS A 89 2.15 -7.28 -4.28
N GLU A 90 1.72 -6.07 -4.64
CA GLU A 90 1.71 -4.93 -3.74
C GLU A 90 0.71 -5.13 -2.59
N GLU A 91 -0.49 -5.61 -2.88
CA GLU A 91 -1.50 -5.95 -1.86
C GLU A 91 -1.02 -7.05 -0.92
N GLN A 92 -0.45 -8.14 -1.48
CA GLN A 92 0.14 -9.21 -0.68
C GLN A 92 1.28 -8.69 0.22
N GLY A 93 2.11 -7.78 -0.28
CA GLY A 93 3.16 -7.12 0.49
C GLY A 93 2.61 -6.29 1.65
N LYS A 94 1.56 -5.49 1.41
CA LYS A 94 0.88 -4.69 2.43
C LYS A 94 0.28 -5.58 3.52
N ILE A 95 -0.41 -6.65 3.14
CA ILE A 95 -1.01 -7.61 4.08
C ILE A 95 0.08 -8.29 4.91
N LYS A 96 1.15 -8.76 4.27
CA LYS A 96 2.28 -9.41 4.96
C LYS A 96 2.92 -8.48 5.99
N ASN A 97 3.22 -7.24 5.61
CA ASN A 97 3.82 -6.26 6.52
C ASN A 97 2.88 -5.91 7.70
N ALA A 98 1.58 -5.79 7.44
CA ALA A 98 0.58 -5.58 8.48
C ALA A 98 0.46 -6.79 9.43
N LEU A 99 0.61 -8.01 8.92
CA LEU A 99 0.60 -9.22 9.73
C LEU A 99 1.88 -9.32 10.58
N GLU A 100 3.05 -9.11 9.98
CA GLU A 100 4.34 -9.16 10.66
C GLU A 100 4.42 -8.13 11.79
N SER A 101 3.95 -6.91 11.56
CA SER A 101 3.90 -5.88 12.63
C SER A 101 2.96 -6.28 13.78
N LYS A 102 1.80 -6.88 13.49
CA LYS A 102 0.89 -7.41 14.51
C LYS A 102 1.49 -8.57 15.29
N VAL A 103 2.22 -9.46 14.63
CA VAL A 103 2.91 -10.60 15.27
C VAL A 103 4.00 -10.08 16.21
N ARG A 104 4.89 -9.19 15.74
CA ARG A 104 5.93 -8.57 16.58
C ARG A 104 5.35 -7.87 17.81
N ALA A 105 4.26 -7.12 17.64
CA ALA A 105 3.60 -6.46 18.76
C ALA A 105 2.98 -7.44 19.77
N LYS A 106 2.58 -8.64 19.33
CA LYS A 106 2.13 -9.71 20.23
C LYS A 106 3.30 -10.38 20.93
N ASP A 107 4.40 -10.65 20.23
CA ASP A 107 5.60 -11.26 20.81
C ASP A 107 6.19 -10.37 21.91
N GLU A 108 6.29 -9.05 21.68
CA GLU A 108 6.72 -8.09 22.71
C GLU A 108 5.80 -8.08 23.95
N ARG A 109 4.49 -8.31 23.77
CA ARG A 109 3.55 -8.42 24.89
C ARG A 109 3.73 -9.73 25.64
N ILE A 110 3.97 -10.83 24.94
CA ILE A 110 4.24 -12.14 25.54
C ILE A 110 5.53 -12.08 26.35
N GLU A 111 6.60 -11.51 25.81
CA GLU A 111 7.88 -11.36 26.51
C GLU A 111 7.71 -10.54 27.81
N LYS A 112 6.95 -9.43 27.75
CA LYS A 112 6.63 -8.64 28.95
C LYS A 112 5.82 -9.42 29.98
N LEU A 113 4.87 -10.26 29.54
CA LEU A 113 4.07 -11.12 30.40
C LEU A 113 4.93 -12.22 31.05
N GLU A 114 5.85 -12.82 30.31
CA GLU A 114 6.79 -13.82 30.83
C GLU A 114 7.71 -13.23 31.89
N LEU A 115 8.28 -12.05 31.63
CA LEU A 115 9.09 -11.33 32.62
C LEU A 115 8.29 -10.95 33.87
N ALA A 116 7.03 -10.53 33.70
CA ALA A 116 6.16 -10.23 34.84
C ALA A 116 5.80 -11.50 35.62
N SER A 117 5.49 -12.60 34.94
CA SER A 117 5.20 -13.91 35.53
C SER A 117 6.38 -14.42 36.35
N GLN A 118 7.60 -14.34 35.79
CA GLN A 118 8.82 -14.76 36.48
C GLN A 118 9.08 -13.91 37.74
N LYS A 119 8.88 -12.60 37.67
CA LYS A 119 8.96 -11.72 38.86
C LYS A 119 7.95 -12.10 39.94
N VAL A 120 6.72 -12.42 39.55
CA VAL A 120 5.68 -12.87 40.50
C VAL A 120 6.08 -14.20 41.13
N MET A 121 6.60 -15.15 40.35
CA MET A 121 7.11 -16.42 40.88
C MET A 121 8.28 -16.23 41.84
N ASP A 122 9.22 -15.34 41.53
CA ASP A 122 10.35 -15.04 42.42
C ASP A 122 9.88 -14.40 43.73
N ILE A 123 8.93 -13.47 43.68
CA ILE A 123 8.34 -12.85 44.87
C ILE A 123 7.58 -13.89 45.69
N ALA A 124 6.78 -14.75 45.05
CA ALA A 124 6.06 -15.82 45.73
C ALA A 124 7.03 -16.79 46.40
N SER A 125 8.07 -17.22 45.69
CA SER A 125 9.12 -18.11 46.22
C SER A 125 9.83 -17.51 47.44
N ARG A 126 10.24 -16.23 47.35
CA ARG A 126 10.84 -15.51 48.49
C ARG A 126 9.88 -15.37 49.66
N THR A 127 8.61 -15.03 49.41
CA THR A 127 7.60 -14.91 50.47
C THR A 127 7.36 -16.24 51.17
N ILE A 128 7.30 -17.33 50.40
CA ILE A 128 7.16 -18.67 50.95
C ILE A 128 8.41 -19.03 51.78
N SER A 129 9.61 -18.85 51.24
CA SER A 129 10.89 -19.14 51.89
C SER A 129 11.14 -18.33 53.16
N ASP A 130 10.92 -17.02 53.10
CA ASP A 130 11.38 -16.09 54.12
C ASP A 130 10.33 -15.85 55.21
N LEU A 131 9.04 -16.01 54.87
CA LEU A 131 7.94 -15.76 55.79
C LEU A 131 7.17 -17.03 56.15
N LEU A 132 6.64 -17.76 55.16
CA LEU A 132 5.74 -18.89 55.43
C LEU A 132 6.45 -20.09 56.03
N PHE A 133 7.63 -20.48 55.51
CA PHE A 133 8.38 -21.61 56.05
C PHE A 133 8.79 -21.40 57.53
N PRO A 134 9.39 -20.26 57.92
CA PRO A 134 9.75 -20.00 59.32
C PRO A 134 8.54 -19.90 60.24
N THR A 135 7.46 -19.25 59.79
CA THR A 135 6.23 -19.12 60.60
C THR A 135 5.53 -20.46 60.79
N MET A 136 5.42 -21.28 59.74
CA MET A 136 4.90 -22.64 59.85
C MET A 136 5.78 -23.51 60.75
N GLY A 137 7.11 -23.42 60.62
CA GLY A 137 8.04 -24.13 61.50
C GLY A 137 7.92 -23.70 62.97
N ALA A 138 7.70 -22.41 63.24
CA ALA A 138 7.44 -21.90 64.58
C ALA A 138 6.08 -22.38 65.11
N LEU A 139 5.03 -22.33 64.28
CA LEU A 139 3.69 -22.81 64.63
C LEU A 139 3.71 -24.30 65.02
N VAL A 140 4.36 -25.15 64.22
CA VAL A 140 4.51 -26.58 64.51
C VAL A 140 5.24 -26.80 65.84
N LYS A 141 6.32 -26.05 66.12
CA LYS A 141 7.03 -26.14 67.41
C LYS A 141 6.15 -25.75 68.59
N VAL A 142 5.36 -24.69 68.46
CA VAL A 142 4.43 -24.25 69.51
C VAL A 142 3.35 -25.32 69.75
N LEU A 143 2.80 -25.89 68.68
CA LEU A 143 1.77 -26.95 68.76
C LEU A 143 2.28 -28.24 69.41
N ILE A 144 3.56 -28.58 69.25
CA ILE A 144 4.18 -29.75 69.91
C ILE A 144 4.37 -29.54 71.43
N ILE A 145 4.61 -28.30 71.86
CA ILE A 145 4.84 -27.97 73.28
C ILE A 145 3.52 -27.86 74.05
N LEU A 146 2.43 -27.56 73.36
CA LEU A 146 1.11 -27.40 73.98
C LEU A 146 0.54 -28.73 74.49
N PRO A 147 -0.21 -28.72 75.61
CA PRO A 147 -0.99 -29.88 76.05
C PRO A 147 -1.98 -30.35 75.00
N ASP A 148 -2.21 -31.66 74.91
CA ASP A 148 -3.06 -32.30 73.90
C ASP A 148 -4.47 -31.71 73.84
N GLU A 149 -5.05 -31.32 74.98
CA GLU A 149 -6.37 -30.69 75.04
C GLU A 149 -6.44 -29.35 74.29
N LEU A 150 -5.40 -28.51 74.42
CA LEU A 150 -5.31 -27.22 73.74
C LEU A 150 -4.91 -27.38 72.28
N LYS A 151 -4.03 -28.32 71.98
CA LYS A 151 -3.65 -28.68 70.61
C LYS A 151 -4.86 -29.15 69.81
N ASN A 152 -5.66 -30.07 70.36
CA ASN A 152 -6.86 -30.58 69.71
C ASN A 152 -7.93 -29.50 69.55
N LYS A 153 -8.06 -28.59 70.53
CA LYS A 153 -8.95 -27.44 70.39
C LYS A 153 -8.54 -26.54 69.21
N ILE A 154 -7.26 -26.18 69.11
CA ILE A 154 -6.75 -25.37 68.00
C ILE A 154 -6.93 -26.08 66.67
N LEU A 155 -6.63 -27.37 66.58
CA LEU A 155 -6.81 -28.14 65.34
C LEU A 155 -8.29 -28.27 64.94
N ASN A 156 -9.20 -28.37 65.91
CA ASN A 156 -10.64 -28.44 65.65
C ASN A 156 -11.24 -27.10 65.23
N ASP A 157 -10.66 -25.98 65.69
CA ASP A 157 -11.08 -24.62 65.32
C ASP A 157 -10.57 -24.20 63.92
N ILE A 158 -9.67 -24.97 63.29
CA ILE A 158 -9.25 -24.78 61.90
C ILE A 158 -10.29 -25.41 60.96
N ASP A 159 -10.72 -24.63 59.97
CA ASP A 159 -11.61 -25.09 58.89
C ASP A 159 -11.08 -26.36 58.21
N ASP A 160 -11.97 -27.31 57.95
CA ASP A 160 -11.61 -28.55 57.27
C ASP A 160 -11.16 -28.26 55.83
N GLY A 161 -9.93 -28.68 55.51
CA GLY A 161 -9.32 -28.47 54.20
C GLY A 161 -7.86 -28.88 54.15
N SER A 162 -7.25 -28.73 52.97
CA SER A 162 -5.88 -29.21 52.69
C SER A 162 -4.82 -28.63 53.64
N ALA A 163 -5.02 -27.43 54.17
CA ALA A 163 -4.12 -26.82 55.14
C ALA A 163 -4.13 -27.54 56.51
N LYS A 164 -5.32 -27.95 56.97
CA LYS A 164 -5.49 -28.72 58.22
C LYS A 164 -4.88 -30.10 58.10
N GLU A 165 -5.14 -30.79 57.00
CA GLU A 165 -4.56 -32.11 56.71
C GLU A 165 -3.04 -32.06 56.66
N MET A 166 -2.47 -31.05 55.96
CA MET A 166 -1.03 -30.84 55.89
C MET A 166 -0.42 -30.59 57.27
N LEU A 167 -1.05 -29.74 58.10
CA LEU A 167 -0.58 -29.44 59.44
C LEU A 167 -0.62 -30.68 60.35
N VAL A 168 -1.71 -31.44 60.32
CA VAL A 168 -1.86 -32.69 61.08
C VAL A 168 -0.83 -33.73 60.64
N SER A 169 -0.59 -33.88 59.34
CA SER A 169 0.42 -34.79 58.80
C SER A 169 1.83 -34.41 59.28
N ILE A 170 2.20 -33.14 59.20
CA ILE A 170 3.51 -32.66 59.65
C ILE A 170 3.68 -32.88 61.17
N LEU A 171 2.65 -32.59 61.97
CA LEU A 171 2.70 -32.83 63.41
C LEU A 171 2.89 -34.31 63.74
N THR A 172 2.14 -35.18 63.08
CA THR A 172 2.21 -36.64 63.28
C THR A 172 3.60 -37.18 62.95
N ASP A 173 4.18 -36.74 61.82
CA ASP A 173 5.52 -37.16 61.40
C ASP A 173 6.60 -36.69 62.37
N VAL A 174 6.51 -35.44 62.86
CA VAL A 174 7.47 -34.90 63.82
C VAL A 174 7.36 -35.61 65.18
N GLU A 175 6.16 -35.90 65.65
CA GLU A 175 5.93 -36.64 66.90
C GLU A 175 6.47 -38.06 66.83
N LYS A 176 6.26 -38.75 65.70
CA LYS A 176 6.84 -40.07 65.44
C LYS A 176 8.36 -40.03 65.48
N GLN A 177 8.99 -39.06 64.81
CA GLN A 177 10.44 -38.89 64.82
C GLN A 177 10.99 -38.53 66.22
N MET A 178 10.25 -37.75 67.02
CA MET A 178 10.63 -37.48 68.41
C MET A 178 10.56 -38.73 69.26
N ALA A 179 9.49 -39.52 69.16
CA ALA A 179 9.34 -40.78 69.88
C ALA A 179 10.46 -41.79 69.54
N GLU A 180 10.80 -41.91 68.25
CA GLU A 180 11.92 -42.75 67.77
C GLU A 180 13.28 -42.27 68.30
N LYS A 181 13.53 -40.95 68.31
CA LYS A 181 14.77 -40.38 68.87
C LYS A 181 14.87 -40.56 70.38
N ILE A 182 13.76 -40.44 71.11
CA ILE A 182 13.73 -40.69 72.56
C ILE A 182 14.03 -42.17 72.83
N SER A 183 13.35 -43.09 72.14
CA SER A 183 13.57 -44.54 72.25
C SER A 183 15.04 -44.95 71.99
N ASN A 184 15.65 -44.41 70.92
CA ASN A 184 17.05 -44.66 70.59
C ASN A 184 18.04 -44.05 71.59
N LYS A 185 17.69 -42.95 72.25
CA LYS A 185 18.52 -42.32 73.29
C LYS A 185 18.47 -43.09 74.60
N THR A 186 17.30 -43.62 74.97
CA THR A 186 17.12 -44.50 76.14
C THR A 186 17.90 -45.81 75.99
N ASN A 187 17.95 -46.39 74.79
CA ASN A 187 18.74 -47.60 74.49
C ASN A 187 20.27 -47.36 74.46
N LYS A 188 20.73 -46.11 74.33
CA LYS A 188 22.15 -45.74 74.40
C LYS A 188 22.64 -45.43 75.82
N LEU A 189 21.73 -45.19 76.76
CA LEU A 189 22.03 -44.93 78.19
C LEU A 189 22.02 -46.20 79.04
N THR A 190 21.53 -47.32 78.48
CA THR A 190 21.49 -48.66 79.11
C THR A 190 22.58 -49.61 78.61
N LYS A 191 23.58 -49.11 77.88
CA LYS A 191 24.87 -49.77 77.58
C LYS A 191 26.00 -49.00 78.23
#